data_AF-A0A2K5DPA7-F1
#
_entry.id   AF-A0A2K5DPA7-F1
#
_cell.length_a   1.000
_cell.length_b   1.000
_cell.length_c   1.000
_cell.angle_alpha   90.00
_cell.angle_beta   90.00
_cell.angle_gamma   90.00
#
_symmetry.space_group_name_H-M   'P 1'
#
loop_
_entity.id
_entity.type
_entity.pdbx_description
1 polymer ?
#
loop_
_entity_poly.entity_id
_entity_poly.type
_entity_poly.pdbx_seq_one_letter_code
_entity_poly.pdbx_strand_id
1 'polypeptide(L)'
;GNLSCYQCFKVSSGKECPPTRCRPLDQVCVSNEVAFSLESSVEVLLSKRCAPRCPNTNMEFEWSPVPGVQAVITRRCCSRALCNSAPIPQEGQHWALCGGLLLQVGLGLLWALL
;
A
#
# COMPACT_ATOMS: atom_id res chain seq x y z
N GLY A 1 13.04 -18.28 -8.41
CA GLY A 1 11.64 -17.90 -8.62
C GLY A 1 11.50 -16.97 -9.81
N ASN A 2 10.30 -16.85 -10.38
CA ASN A 2 9.95 -15.82 -11.38
C ASN A 2 9.26 -14.63 -10.71
N LEU A 3 9.83 -14.15 -9.60
CA LEU A 3 9.28 -13.02 -8.87
C LEU A 3 9.81 -11.73 -9.51
N SER A 4 8.94 -10.74 -9.65
CA SER A 4 9.31 -9.36 -9.98
C SER A 4 8.69 -8.45 -8.94
N CYS A 5 9.40 -7.39 -8.54
CA CYS A 5 8.95 -6.42 -7.55
C CYS A 5 9.28 -5.01 -8.03
N TYR A 6 8.59 -4.01 -7.52
CA TYR A 6 9.06 -2.63 -7.62
C TYR A 6 10.32 -2.45 -6.77
N GLN A 7 11.32 -1.72 -7.28
CA GLN A 7 12.57 -1.46 -6.58
C GLN A 7 12.98 0.01 -6.63
N CYS A 8 13.36 0.56 -5.49
CA CYS A 8 13.82 1.94 -5.31
C CYS A 8 14.40 2.11 -3.91
N PHE A 9 15.15 3.19 -3.69
CA PHE A 9 15.73 3.48 -2.39
C PHE A 9 15.62 4.97 -2.08
N LYS A 10 14.93 5.29 -0.98
CA LYS A 10 14.72 6.65 -0.47
C LYS A 10 14.25 7.65 -1.53
N VAL A 11 13.24 7.26 -2.31
CA VAL A 11 12.59 8.15 -3.29
C VAL A 11 11.33 8.77 -2.71
N SER A 12 10.90 9.92 -3.22
CA SER A 12 9.69 10.61 -2.75
C SER A 12 8.43 10.21 -3.51
N SER A 13 8.58 9.62 -4.71
CA SER A 13 7.45 9.16 -5.51
C SER A 13 7.50 7.67 -5.80
N GLY A 14 6.34 7.00 -5.70
CA GLY A 14 6.19 5.62 -6.14
C GLY A 14 6.47 5.40 -7.64
N LYS A 15 6.36 6.46 -8.46
CA LYS A 15 6.68 6.44 -9.89
C LYS A 15 8.17 6.21 -10.16
N GLU A 16 9.02 6.54 -9.21
CA GLU A 16 10.48 6.36 -9.28
C GLU A 16 10.91 4.93 -8.92
N CYS A 17 9.95 4.05 -8.61
CA CYS A 17 10.21 2.63 -8.34
C CYS A 17 9.86 1.81 -9.58
N PRO A 18 10.82 1.47 -10.47
CA PRO A 18 10.54 0.60 -11.61
C PRO A 18 10.32 -0.86 -11.20
N PRO A 19 9.50 -1.62 -11.96
CA PRO A 19 9.41 -3.06 -11.81
C PRO A 19 10.72 -3.72 -12.24
N THR A 20 11.25 -4.64 -11.43
CA THR A 20 12.50 -5.36 -11.72
C THR A 20 12.33 -6.84 -11.41
N ARG A 21 12.94 -7.70 -12.24
CA ARG A 21 13.03 -9.14 -11.97
C ARG A 21 13.92 -9.39 -10.76
N CYS A 22 13.45 -10.18 -9.81
CA CYS A 22 14.20 -10.53 -8.60
C CYS A 22 15.24 -11.62 -8.86
N ARG A 23 16.17 -11.80 -7.92
CA ARG A 23 17.15 -12.89 -7.99
C ARG A 23 16.47 -14.25 -7.78
N PRO A 24 17.05 -15.36 -8.24
CA PRO A 24 16.42 -16.68 -8.13
C PRO A 24 16.04 -17.10 -6.71
N LEU A 25 16.79 -16.65 -5.69
CA LEU A 25 16.55 -16.95 -4.27
C LEU A 25 15.55 -16.00 -3.59
N ASP A 26 15.19 -14.89 -4.23
CA ASP A 26 14.20 -13.96 -3.69
C ASP A 26 12.80 -14.56 -3.80
N GLN A 27 12.04 -14.45 -2.71
CA GLN A 27 10.69 -15.03 -2.57
C GLN A 27 9.64 -13.99 -2.17
N VAL A 28 10.06 -12.80 -1.76
CA VAL A 28 9.15 -11.73 -1.32
C VAL A 28 9.54 -10.38 -1.89
N CYS A 29 8.55 -9.52 -2.06
CA CYS A 29 8.70 -8.10 -2.25
C CYS A 29 8.59 -7.39 -0.89
N VAL A 30 9.50 -6.47 -0.60
CA VAL A 30 9.53 -5.64 0.60
C VAL A 30 9.21 -4.19 0.21
N SER A 31 8.41 -3.52 1.03
CA SER A 31 8.14 -2.08 0.96
C SER A 31 8.34 -1.46 2.34
N ASN A 32 9.17 -0.43 2.41
CA ASN A 32 9.31 0.46 3.55
C ASN A 32 8.87 1.84 3.13
N GLU A 33 8.03 2.45 3.96
CA GLU A 33 7.56 3.82 3.81
C GLU A 33 7.88 4.55 5.10
N VAL A 34 8.48 5.72 5.00
CA VAL A 34 8.72 6.60 6.14
C VAL A 34 8.00 7.91 5.86
N ALA A 35 6.99 8.24 6.66
CA ALA A 35 6.30 9.51 6.61
C ALA A 35 6.84 10.41 7.71
N PHE A 36 7.21 11.65 7.39
CA PHE A 36 7.59 12.71 8.32
C PHE A 36 6.49 13.77 8.31
N SER A 37 5.80 13.94 9.43
CA SER A 37 4.86 15.03 9.66
C SER A 37 5.61 16.22 10.22
N LEU A 38 5.71 17.27 9.40
CA LEU A 38 6.19 18.61 9.73
C LEU A 38 4.97 19.51 10.01
N GLU A 39 5.18 20.71 10.55
CA GLU A 39 4.07 21.61 10.92
C GLU A 39 3.10 21.91 9.76
N SER A 40 3.61 22.00 8.53
CA SER A 40 2.84 22.40 7.34
C SER A 40 2.79 21.34 6.23
N SER A 41 3.48 20.22 6.37
CA SER A 41 3.63 19.25 5.28
C SER A 41 3.93 17.84 5.79
N VAL A 42 3.59 16.86 4.95
CA VAL A 42 4.01 15.47 5.13
C VAL A 42 4.98 15.11 4.03
N GLU A 43 6.18 14.68 4.40
CA GLU A 43 7.16 14.14 3.47
C GLU A 43 7.18 12.62 3.57
N VAL A 44 7.26 11.93 2.43
CA VAL A 44 7.28 10.47 2.37
C VAL A 44 8.55 10.00 1.67
N LEU A 45 9.25 9.04 2.28
CA LEU A 45 10.37 8.33 1.67
C LEU A 45 10.03 6.84 1.49
N LEU A 46 10.17 6.37 0.26
CA LEU A 46 9.88 5.00 -0.15
C LEU A 46 11.17 4.23 -0.39
N SER A 47 11.23 2.99 0.09
CA SER A 47 12.27 2.01 -0.26
C SER A 47 11.62 0.66 -0.54
N LYS A 48 11.88 0.11 -1.72
CA LYS A 48 11.26 -1.13 -2.20
C LYS A 48 12.34 -2.05 -2.75
N ARG A 49 12.24 -3.35 -2.49
CA ARG A 49 13.23 -4.34 -2.95
C ARG A 49 12.69 -5.75 -2.99
N CYS A 50 13.38 -6.62 -3.71
CA CYS A 50 13.26 -8.07 -3.55
C CYS A 50 14.01 -8.55 -2.29
N ALA A 51 13.58 -9.67 -1.69
CA ALA A 51 14.31 -10.34 -0.62
C ALA A 51 14.04 -11.87 -0.58
N PRO A 52 14.98 -12.68 -0.04
CA PRO A 52 14.79 -14.13 0.12
C PRO A 52 13.74 -14.49 1.17
N ARG A 53 13.58 -13.63 2.18
CA ARG A 53 12.57 -13.74 3.22
C ARG A 53 12.15 -12.36 3.69
N CYS A 54 10.98 -12.27 4.30
CA CYS A 54 10.55 -11.01 4.89
C CYS A 54 11.42 -10.72 6.13
N PRO A 55 12.13 -9.58 6.20
CA PRO A 55 13.09 -9.32 7.28
C PRO A 55 12.44 -9.12 8.66
N ASN A 56 11.18 -8.71 8.72
CA ASN A 56 10.38 -8.56 9.94
C ASN A 56 8.91 -8.84 9.58
N THR A 57 8.01 -9.02 10.55
CA THR A 57 6.57 -9.02 10.25
C THR A 57 6.13 -7.65 9.71
N ASN A 58 4.98 -7.61 9.02
CA ASN A 58 4.34 -6.36 8.67
C ASN A 58 4.12 -5.55 9.96
N MET A 59 4.60 -4.31 9.98
CA MET A 59 4.56 -3.47 11.18
C MET A 59 4.45 -2.00 10.82
N GLU A 60 4.02 -1.23 11.80
CA GLU A 60 4.02 0.21 11.81
C GLU A 60 4.65 0.66 13.13
N PHE A 61 5.52 1.66 13.07
CA PHE A 61 6.19 2.18 14.26
C PHE A 61 6.31 3.70 14.16
N GLU A 62 5.92 4.38 15.23
CA GLU A 62 5.93 5.83 15.33
C GLU A 62 7.06 6.30 16.24
N TRP A 63 7.72 7.38 15.89
CA TRP A 63 8.72 8.03 16.73
C TRP A 63 8.80 9.53 16.46
N SER A 64 9.46 10.26 17.37
CA SER A 64 9.75 11.68 17.18
C SER A 64 11.25 11.86 16.99
N PRO A 65 11.76 12.02 15.74
CA PRO A 65 13.19 12.13 15.49
C PRO A 65 13.80 13.40 16.12
N VAL A 66 13.01 14.48 16.15
CA VAL A 66 13.34 15.77 16.76
C VAL A 66 12.06 16.41 17.32
N PRO A 67 12.15 17.39 18.23
CA PRO A 67 10.98 18.13 18.71
C PRO A 67 10.18 18.74 17.56
N GLY A 68 8.86 18.63 17.62
CA GLY A 68 7.95 19.16 16.60
C GLY A 68 7.83 18.32 15.32
N VAL A 69 8.56 17.20 15.20
CA VAL A 69 8.46 16.29 14.05
C VAL A 69 8.00 14.92 14.53
N GLN A 70 6.94 14.41 13.90
CA GLN A 70 6.50 13.04 14.08
C GLN A 70 6.87 12.22 12.85
N ALA A 71 7.31 10.99 13.05
CA ALA A 71 7.67 10.09 11.97
C ALA A 71 7.01 8.72 12.17
N VAL A 72 6.57 8.13 11.06
CA VAL A 72 5.96 6.80 11.03
C VAL A 72 6.70 5.95 10.01
N ILE A 73 7.07 4.73 10.37
CA ILE A 73 7.65 3.74 9.46
C ILE A 73 6.69 2.59 9.30
N THR A 74 6.20 2.41 8.08
CA THR A 74 5.35 1.28 7.70
C THR A 74 6.18 0.30 6.89
N ARG A 75 6.28 -0.95 7.39
CA ARG A 75 6.99 -2.05 6.73
C ARG A 75 6.00 -3.10 6.27
N ARG A 76 6.04 -3.44 4.99
CA ARG A 76 5.16 -4.44 4.36
C ARG A 76 5.98 -5.44 3.55
N CYS A 77 5.53 -6.69 3.57
CA CYS A 77 5.99 -7.76 2.70
C CYS A 77 4.83 -8.51 2.07
N CYS A 78 5.09 -9.04 0.88
CA CYS A 78 4.15 -9.88 0.14
C CYS A 78 4.91 -10.76 -0.86
N SER A 79 4.30 -11.85 -1.34
CA SER A 79 5.00 -12.86 -2.16
C SER A 79 4.50 -12.96 -3.61
N ARG A 80 3.54 -12.12 -4.01
CA ARG A 80 3.03 -12.09 -5.39
C ARG A 80 3.88 -11.15 -6.25
N ALA A 81 3.92 -11.37 -7.56
CA ALA A 81 4.60 -10.45 -8.47
C ALA A 81 4.02 -9.03 -8.35
N LEU A 82 4.90 -8.03 -8.29
CA LEU A 82 4.59 -6.60 -8.25
C LEU A 82 3.67 -6.16 -7.10
N CYS A 83 3.53 -6.98 -6.06
CA CYS A 83 2.60 -6.74 -4.95
C CYS A 83 3.00 -5.57 -4.04
N ASN A 84 4.23 -5.07 -4.15
CA ASN A 84 4.74 -3.94 -3.38
C ASN A 84 4.57 -2.60 -4.11
N SER A 85 3.56 -2.45 -4.96
CA SER A 85 3.22 -1.16 -5.57
C SER A 85 3.04 -0.06 -4.52
N ALA A 86 3.26 1.19 -4.89
CA ALA A 86 2.85 2.29 -4.03
C ALA A 86 1.33 2.21 -3.80
N PRO A 87 0.83 2.56 -2.59
CA PRO A 87 -0.57 2.91 -2.46
C PRO A 87 -0.84 4.04 -3.46
N ILE A 88 -1.85 3.88 -4.30
CA ILE A 88 -2.30 4.98 -5.15
C ILE A 88 -2.77 6.08 -4.16
N PRO A 89 -2.30 7.33 -4.27
CA PRO A 89 -2.86 8.43 -3.50
C PRO A 89 -4.38 8.36 -3.71
N GLN A 90 -5.13 8.12 -2.64
CA GLN A 90 -6.57 7.96 -2.70
C GLN A 90 -7.21 9.33 -2.94
N GLU A 91 -7.01 9.88 -4.12
CA GLU A 91 -7.80 10.98 -4.67
C GLU A 91 -9.14 10.36 -5.10
N GLY A 92 -9.97 10.00 -4.11
CA GLY A 92 -11.27 9.35 -4.40
C GLY A 92 -11.85 8.39 -3.37
N GLN A 93 -11.30 8.27 -2.14
CA GLN A 93 -11.94 7.52 -1.04
C GLN A 93 -13.17 8.27 -0.48
N HIS A 94 -14.03 8.80 -1.34
CA HIS A 94 -15.35 9.34 -1.03
C HIS A 94 -16.49 8.57 -1.74
N TRP A 95 -16.19 7.54 -2.57
CA TRP A 95 -17.20 6.84 -3.36
C TRP A 95 -17.46 5.38 -2.98
N ALA A 96 -16.91 4.90 -1.85
CA ALA A 96 -17.12 3.52 -1.41
C ALA A 96 -18.41 3.29 -0.57
N LEU A 97 -19.26 4.31 -0.37
CA LEU A 97 -20.40 4.22 0.58
C LEU A 97 -21.81 4.43 0.02
N CYS A 98 -22.04 4.54 -1.29
CA CYS A 98 -23.41 4.75 -1.81
C CYS A 98 -23.94 3.72 -2.83
N GLY A 99 -23.32 2.55 -2.98
CA GLY A 99 -23.71 1.59 -4.04
C GLY A 99 -24.47 0.33 -3.60
N GLY A 100 -24.78 0.14 -2.32
CA GLY A 100 -25.04 -1.21 -1.78
C GLY A 100 -26.39 -1.50 -1.12
N LEU A 101 -27.39 -0.62 -1.20
CA LEU A 101 -28.61 -0.83 -0.40
C LEU A 101 -29.92 -0.30 -1.03
N LEU A 102 -30.31 -0.76 -2.24
CA LEU A 102 -31.68 -0.54 -2.76
C LEU A 102 -32.18 -1.66 -3.70
N LEU A 103 -31.97 -2.95 -3.37
CA LEU A 103 -32.41 -4.04 -4.26
C LEU A 103 -33.20 -5.17 -3.59
N GLN A 104 -33.92 -4.89 -2.50
CA GLN A 104 -34.79 -5.89 -1.85
C GLN A 104 -36.27 -5.51 -1.65
N VAL A 105 -36.75 -4.39 -2.20
CA VAL A 105 -38.17 -3.99 -2.04
C VAL A 105 -38.95 -3.98 -3.37
N GLY A 106 -38.43 -4.63 -4.42
CA GLY A 106 -39.07 -4.66 -5.75
C GLY A 106 -39.70 -5.99 -6.16
N LEU A 107 -39.43 -7.10 -5.45
CA LEU A 107 -39.81 -8.44 -5.89
C LEU A 107 -41.04 -9.04 -5.17
N GLY A 108 -41.71 -8.28 -4.31
CA GLY A 108 -42.91 -8.74 -3.58
C GLY A 108 -44.25 -8.37 -4.23
N LEU A 109 -44.27 -7.46 -5.21
CA LEU A 109 -45.51 -6.91 -5.78
C LEU A 109 -45.93 -7.54 -7.12
N LEU A 110 -45.09 -8.40 -7.72
CA LEU A 110 -45.39 -9.05 -9.00
C LEU A 110 -46.10 -10.41 -8.86
N TRP A 111 -46.27 -10.92 -7.63
CA TRP A 111 -46.97 -12.19 -7.37
C TRP A 111 -48.45 -12.01 -6.98
N ALA A 112 -48.99 -10.80 -7.03
CA ALA A 112 -50.41 -10.54 -6.70
C ALA A 112 -51.29 -10.28 -7.93
N LEU A 113 -50.77 -10.45 -9.15
CA LEU A 113 -51.50 -10.14 -10.40
C LEU A 113 -51.47 -11.29 -11.43
N LEU A 114 -51.17 -12.53 -11.01
CA LEU A 114 -51.35 -13.72 -11.84
C LEU A 114 -52.25 -14.74 -11.15
#